data_AF-A0A7C0UUN7-F1
#
_entry.id   AF-A0A7C0UUN7-F1
#
_cell.length_a   1.000
_cell.length_b   1.000
_cell.length_c   1.000
_cell.angle_alpha   90.00
_cell.angle_beta   90.00
_cell.angle_gamma   90.00
#
_symmetry.space_group_name_H-M   'P 1'
#
loop_
_entity.id
_entity.type
_entity.pdbx_description
1 polymer ?
#
loop_
_entity_poly.entity_id
_entity_poly.type
_entity_poly.pdbx_seq_one_letter_code
_entity_poly.pdbx_strand_id
1 'polypeptide(L)' 'MSEQQVAREDRSRVRHRKRFVGRVVSDKMDKTVVVLVETLVKHPLYG' A
#
# COMPACT_ATOMS: atom_id res chain seq x y z
N MET A 1 -42.35 -5.49 -11.59
CA MET A 1 -42.00 -4.24 -12.27
C MET A 1 -41.87 -3.19 -11.16
N SER A 2 -40.73 -2.62 -10.77
CA SER A 2 -39.42 -2.42 -11.42
C SER A 2 -38.44 -2.11 -10.27
N GLU A 3 -37.48 -2.98 -9.95
CA GLU A 3 -36.12 -2.92 -10.51
C GLU A 3 -35.42 -1.55 -10.37
N GLN A 4 -35.29 -0.99 -9.15
CA GLN A 4 -34.29 0.06 -8.86
C GLN A 4 -33.80 0.07 -7.39
N GLN A 5 -33.37 -1.06 -6.84
CA GLN A 5 -32.54 -1.02 -5.62
C GLN A 5 -31.49 -2.15 -5.62
N VAL A 6 -30.56 -2.10 -6.58
CA VAL A 6 -29.26 -2.77 -6.44
C VAL A 6 -28.21 -1.70 -6.14
N ALA A 7 -28.31 -1.09 -4.95
CA ALA A 7 -27.23 -0.31 -4.38
C ALA A 7 -26.24 -1.31 -3.75
N ARG A 8 -25.20 -1.67 -4.50
CA ARG A 8 -24.09 -2.47 -3.97
C ARG A 8 -23.34 -1.62 -2.95
N GLU A 9 -23.70 -1.72 -1.68
CA GLU A 9 -22.84 -1.29 -0.58
C GLU A 9 -21.71 -2.30 -0.41
N ASP A 10 -20.66 -2.16 -1.22
CA ASP A 10 -19.38 -2.83 -0.99
C ASP A 10 -18.60 -2.03 0.08
N ARG A 11 -19.20 -1.91 1.28
CA ARG A 11 -18.56 -1.25 2.42
C ARG A 11 -17.43 -2.14 2.93
N SER A 12 -16.22 -1.70 2.67
CA SER A 12 -14.99 -2.13 3.34
C SER A 12 -14.53 -3.57 3.10
N ARG A 13 -14.16 -3.91 1.85
CA ARG A 13 -13.12 -4.94 1.63
C ARG A 13 -11.75 -4.36 1.99
N VAL A 14 -11.52 -4.04 3.27
CA VAL A 14 -10.22 -3.58 3.73
C VAL A 14 -9.28 -4.78 3.75
N ARG A 15 -8.53 -4.96 2.65
CA ARG A 15 -7.38 -5.85 2.64
C ARG A 15 -6.24 -5.19 3.41
N HIS A 16 -5.82 -5.81 4.51
CA HIS A 16 -4.63 -5.39 5.24
C HIS A 16 -3.36 -5.69 4.42
N ARG A 17 -2.93 -4.72 3.60
CA ARG A 17 -1.65 -4.78 2.90
C ARG A 17 -0.51 -4.48 3.88
N LYS A 18 0.68 -5.03 3.60
CA LYS A 18 1.90 -4.70 4.34
C LYS A 18 2.16 -3.19 4.20
N ARG A 19 2.45 -2.54 5.33
CA ARG A 19 2.85 -1.12 5.41
C ARG A 19 4.33 -1.08 5.76
N PHE A 20 5.09 -0.23 5.07
CA PHE A 20 6.51 -0.04 5.30
C PHE A 20 6.76 1.41 5.74
N VAL A 21 7.80 1.61 6.55
CA VAL A 21 8.27 2.92 7.00
C VAL A 21 9.65 3.15 6.40
N GLY A 22 9.92 4.36 5.91
CA GLY A 22 11.15 4.69 5.22
C GLY A 22 11.44 6.19 5.21
N ARG A 23 12.57 6.58 4.62
CA ARG A 23 13.02 7.98 4.52
C ARG A 23 12.75 8.55 3.14
N VAL A 24 12.25 9.78 3.08
CA VAL A 24 12.04 10.49 1.80
C VAL A 24 13.40 10.88 1.21
N VAL A 25 13.65 10.48 -0.03
CA VAL A 25 14.88 10.78 -0.79
C VAL A 25 14.65 11.90 -1.80
N SER A 26 13.44 12.01 -2.34
CA SER A 26 13.09 13.06 -3.29
C SER A 26 11.61 13.42 -3.19
N ASP A 27 11.36 14.72 -3.15
CA ASP A 27 10.05 15.38 -3.15
C ASP A 27 9.81 16.21 -4.42
N LYS A 28 10.68 16.07 -5.44
CA LYS A 28 10.70 16.93 -6.63
C LYS A 28 9.53 16.75 -7.60
N MET A 29 8.61 15.83 -7.32
CA MET A 29 7.51 15.49 -8.24
C MET A 29 6.20 16.07 -7.72
N ASP A 30 5.27 16.37 -8.63
CA ASP A 30 3.95 16.86 -8.23
C ASP A 30 3.12 15.74 -7.59
N LYS A 31 2.77 15.93 -6.31
CA LYS A 31 1.94 15.01 -5.50
C LYS A 31 2.50 13.61 -5.29
N THR A 32 3.78 13.39 -5.55
CA THR A 32 4.43 12.08 -5.36
C THR A 32 5.82 12.26 -4.75
N VAL A 33 6.26 11.27 -3.97
CA VAL A 33 7.56 11.28 -3.29
C VAL A 33 8.25 9.92 -3.44
N VAL A 34 9.57 9.94 -3.56
CA VAL A 34 10.40 8.72 -3.57
C VAL A 34 10.87 8.44 -2.15
N VAL A 35 10.56 7.25 -1.63
CA VAL A 35 10.89 6.82 -0.26
C VAL A 35 11.79 5.60 -0.30
N LEU A 36 12.91 5.68 0.41
CA LEU A 36 13.82 4.55 0.62
C LEU A 36 13.36 3.74 1.82
N VAL A 37 13.19 2.43 1.61
CA VAL A 37 12.81 1.46 2.65
C VAL A 37 13.95 0.47 2.80
N GLU A 38 14.57 0.45 3.97
CA GLU A 38 15.62 -0.51 4.30
C GLU A 38 14.99 -1.76 4.92
N THR A 39 15.42 -2.93 4.48
CA THR A 39 15.01 -4.21 5.05
C THR A 39 16.24 -5.06 5.33
N LEU A 40 16.33 -5.60 6.53
CA LEU A 40 17.35 -6.59 6.86
C LEU A 40 16.83 -7.97 6.47
N VAL A 41 17.63 -8.69 5.67
CA VAL A 41 17.37 -10.09 5.30
C VAL A 41 18.58 -10.90 5.74
N LYS A 42 18.33 -12.06 6.35
CA LYS A 42 19.42 -12.97 6.74
C LYS A 42 20.10 -13.53 5.49
N HIS A 43 21.41 -13.68 5.52
CA HIS A 43 22.12 -14.30 4.41
C HIS A 43 21.74 -15.79 4.34
N PRO A 44 21.26 -16.31 3.18
CA PRO A 44 20.66 -17.64 3.11
C PRO A 44 21.61 -18.80 3.46
N LEU A 45 22.92 -18.63 3.25
CA LEU A 45 23.93 -19.66 3.51
C LEU A 45 24.65 -19.49 4.86
N TYR A 46 24.72 -18.27 5.39
CA TYR A 46 25.62 -17.94 6.50
C TYR A 46 24.95 -17.30 7.71
N GLY A 47 23.66 -16.98 7.63
CA GLY A 47 22.82 -16.63 8.78
C GLY A 47 23.37 -15.51 9.65
#